data_AF-A0A843F921-F1
#
_entry.id   AF-A0A843F921-F1
#
_cell.length_a   1.000
_cell.length_b   1.000
_cell.length_c   1.000
_cell.angle_alpha   90.00
_cell.angle_beta   90.00
_cell.angle_gamma   90.00
#
_symmetry.space_group_name_H-M   'P 1'
#
loop_
_entity.id
_entity.type
_entity.pdbx_description
1 polymer ?
#
loop_
_entity_poly.entity_id
_entity_poly.type
_entity_poly.pdbx_seq_one_letter_code
_entity_poly.pdbx_strand_id
1 'polypeptide(L)'
;MKVICSSEESLYRPEAVRWRKRMEMMEPLGDTVVLLPCSMKKPYSNSKSHQKFRKLTRSYQELIVTSPFGICPRELENTFPIQSYDVSTTGSWSSDEVEESGRLIAKYCEGKKVVANLAGGYLESCEAYLDDFVNVCVDERPTSPDSLYNLRMELKNHERVNRREKTLHELKSIAKYQFGVNGENFIPDNVKTKGMYHKRILSNGTQLALLNKDYGLYRLNLPGGEILKDLDIHVVNIDFDLETNTVFAPGVEKADHDIIPNDEVVIVRNDTAVGVGKAVMTGREMEECRNGIAVKLKHRLKK
;
A
#
# COMPACT_ATOMS: atom_id res chain seq x y z
N MET A 1 -1.81 9.23 -13.28
CA MET A 1 -2.69 10.25 -12.66
C MET A 1 -1.98 10.73 -11.42
N LYS A 2 -1.94 12.05 -11.18
CA LYS A 2 -1.25 12.67 -10.04
C LYS A 2 -2.28 13.28 -9.11
N VAL A 3 -2.18 13.01 -7.81
CA VAL A 3 -3.06 13.61 -6.81
C VAL A 3 -2.52 14.99 -6.44
N ILE A 4 -3.30 16.04 -6.66
CA ILE A 4 -2.91 17.42 -6.34
C ILE A 4 -3.42 17.73 -4.94
N CYS A 5 -2.48 18.02 -4.03
CA CYS A 5 -2.77 18.40 -2.65
C CYS A 5 -2.31 19.86 -2.45
N SER A 6 -3.17 20.82 -2.77
CA SER A 6 -2.81 22.25 -2.81
C SER A 6 -3.30 23.07 -1.62
N SER A 7 -4.16 22.50 -0.78
CA SER A 7 -4.80 23.16 0.36
C SER A 7 -5.10 22.16 1.48
N GLU A 8 -5.52 22.64 2.65
CA GLU A 8 -5.87 21.81 3.81
C GLU A 8 -6.99 20.81 3.51
N GLU A 9 -7.94 21.17 2.63
CA GLU A 9 -9.01 20.28 2.18
C GLU A 9 -8.49 19.02 1.46
N SER A 10 -7.21 19.03 1.06
CA SER A 10 -6.55 17.85 0.50
C SER A 10 -6.51 16.68 1.49
N LEU A 11 -6.60 16.96 2.79
CA LEU A 11 -6.74 15.97 3.86
C LEU A 11 -7.99 15.10 3.67
N TYR A 12 -9.06 15.66 3.10
CA TYR A 12 -10.37 15.01 2.94
C TYR A 12 -10.60 14.45 1.53
N ARG A 13 -9.59 14.51 0.65
CA ARG A 13 -9.68 13.86 -0.67
C ARG A 13 -9.97 12.37 -0.52
N PRO A 14 -10.83 11.78 -1.37
CA PRO A 14 -11.14 10.35 -1.30
C PRO A 14 -9.90 9.46 -1.32
N GLU A 15 -8.88 9.83 -2.09
CA GLU A 15 -7.62 9.08 -2.15
C GLU A 15 -6.84 9.13 -0.83
N ALA A 16 -6.84 10.28 -0.15
CA ALA A 16 -6.16 10.47 1.13
C ALA A 16 -6.90 9.74 2.26
N VAL A 17 -8.22 9.89 2.34
CA VAL A 17 -9.07 9.20 3.31
C VAL A 17 -8.98 7.69 3.13
N ARG A 18 -9.09 7.18 1.90
CA ARG A 18 -8.97 5.74 1.62
C ARG A 18 -7.58 5.22 1.99
N TRP A 19 -6.52 5.96 1.68
CA TRP A 19 -5.17 5.57 2.08
C TRP A 19 -5.04 5.45 3.60
N ARG A 20 -5.45 6.48 4.36
CA ARG A 20 -5.39 6.46 5.83
C ARG A 20 -6.16 5.29 6.43
N LYS A 21 -7.39 5.04 5.94
CA LYS A 21 -8.17 3.84 6.31
C LYS A 21 -7.47 2.52 5.97
N ARG A 22 -6.71 2.45 4.87
CA ARG A 22 -5.91 1.25 4.55
C ARG A 22 -4.69 1.12 5.47
N MET A 23 -4.07 2.23 5.89
CA MET A 23 -2.93 2.21 6.82
C MET A 23 -3.31 1.70 8.20
N GLU A 24 -4.57 1.89 8.61
CA GLU A 24 -5.10 1.35 9.85
C GLU A 24 -5.07 -0.18 9.97
N MET A 25 -4.93 -0.90 8.86
CA MET A 25 -4.83 -2.37 8.81
C MET A 25 -3.39 -2.85 8.68
N MET A 26 -2.43 -1.94 8.52
CA MET A 26 -1.03 -2.30 8.28
C MET A 26 -0.30 -2.52 9.59
N GLU A 27 0.65 -3.45 9.56
CA GLU A 27 1.44 -3.85 10.72
C GLU A 27 2.93 -3.77 10.37
N PRO A 28 3.78 -3.28 11.30
CA PRO A 28 5.22 -3.23 11.09
C PRO A 28 5.88 -4.60 11.17
N LEU A 29 6.93 -4.77 10.39
CA LEU A 29 7.80 -5.94 10.46
C LEU A 29 8.91 -5.78 11.50
N GLY A 30 9.06 -6.77 12.38
CA GLY A 30 10.05 -6.75 13.46
C GLY A 30 9.64 -5.86 14.63
N ASP A 31 10.56 -5.58 15.54
CA ASP A 31 10.27 -4.91 16.82
C ASP A 31 10.61 -3.42 16.85
N THR A 32 11.30 -2.92 15.82
CA THR A 32 11.74 -1.52 15.75
C THR A 32 11.22 -0.84 14.48
N VAL A 33 10.55 0.29 14.67
CA VAL A 33 10.06 1.16 13.59
C VAL A 33 10.87 2.45 13.56
N VAL A 34 11.38 2.80 12.38
CA VAL A 34 12.15 4.03 12.15
C VAL A 34 11.29 5.05 11.44
N LEU A 35 10.97 6.16 12.12
CA LEU A 35 10.19 7.24 11.54
C LEU A 35 11.09 8.21 10.76
N LEU A 36 10.73 8.49 9.51
CA LEU A 36 11.46 9.36 8.61
C LEU A 36 10.52 10.44 8.02
N PRO A 37 11.01 11.65 7.73
CA PRO A 37 10.20 12.67 7.09
C PRO A 37 9.98 12.31 5.61
N CYS A 38 8.87 12.78 5.03
CA CYS A 38 8.65 12.65 3.59
C CYS A 38 9.67 13.47 2.77
N SER A 39 9.61 13.34 1.45
CA SER A 39 10.44 14.14 0.55
C SER A 39 9.68 14.55 -0.70
N MET A 40 10.04 15.69 -1.27
CA MET A 40 9.42 16.21 -2.50
C MET A 40 9.47 15.20 -3.67
N LYS A 41 10.60 14.50 -3.84
CA LYS A 41 10.76 13.47 -4.88
C LYS A 41 10.14 12.16 -4.42
N LYS A 42 9.27 11.59 -5.26
CA LYS A 42 8.65 10.26 -5.08
C LYS A 42 9.11 9.29 -6.20
N PRO A 43 9.17 7.97 -5.93
CA PRO A 43 9.09 7.35 -4.61
C PRO A 43 10.20 7.87 -3.69
N TYR A 44 9.94 7.93 -2.38
CA TYR A 44 10.81 8.64 -1.44
C TYR A 44 12.23 8.11 -1.44
N SER A 45 12.42 6.80 -1.59
CA SER A 45 13.73 6.14 -1.67
C SER A 45 14.65 6.65 -2.79
N ASN A 46 14.10 7.32 -3.81
CA ASN A 46 14.87 7.94 -4.90
C ASN A 46 15.31 9.38 -4.60
N SER A 47 14.91 9.96 -3.47
CA SER A 47 15.35 11.28 -3.01
C SER A 47 16.77 11.23 -2.42
N LYS A 48 17.50 12.35 -2.49
CA LYS A 48 18.84 12.46 -1.91
C LYS A 48 18.83 12.21 -0.39
N SER A 49 17.80 12.71 0.31
CA SER A 49 17.63 12.54 1.75
C SER A 49 17.45 11.06 2.13
N HIS A 50 16.50 10.37 1.49
CA HIS A 50 16.26 8.96 1.79
C HIS A 50 17.40 8.05 1.34
N GLN A 51 18.14 8.40 0.29
CA GLN A 51 19.38 7.68 -0.04
C GLN A 51 20.43 7.75 1.08
N LYS A 52 20.47 8.83 1.87
CA LYS A 52 21.32 8.90 3.08
C LYS A 52 20.74 8.04 4.20
N PHE A 53 19.44 8.16 4.49
CA PHE A 53 18.76 7.38 5.54
C PHE A 53 18.89 5.87 5.32
N ARG A 54 18.61 5.40 4.10
CA ARG A 54 18.60 3.97 3.74
C ARG A 54 19.95 3.28 3.88
N LYS A 55 21.06 4.02 3.90
CA LYS A 55 22.38 3.44 4.24
C LYS A 55 22.40 2.89 5.68
N LEU A 56 21.56 3.42 6.54
CA LEU A 56 21.46 3.12 7.97
C LEU A 56 20.22 2.28 8.29
N THR A 57 19.08 2.59 7.66
CA THR A 57 17.75 2.12 8.06
C THR A 57 17.24 0.89 7.31
N ARG A 58 17.86 0.49 6.19
CA ARG A 58 17.30 -0.54 5.28
C ARG A 58 16.97 -1.89 5.92
N SER A 59 17.60 -2.21 7.06
CA SER A 59 17.43 -3.44 7.81
C SER A 59 16.37 -3.38 8.91
N TYR A 60 15.64 -2.27 9.03
CA TYR A 60 14.57 -2.06 10.01
C TYR A 60 13.25 -1.76 9.28
N GLN A 61 12.12 -1.74 9.99
CA GLN A 61 10.89 -1.22 9.41
C GLN A 61 10.99 0.30 9.29
N GLU A 62 10.75 0.83 8.10
CA GLU A 62 10.79 2.27 7.84
C GLU A 62 9.36 2.76 7.66
N LEU A 63 8.99 3.80 8.41
CA LEU A 63 7.70 4.47 8.28
C LEU A 63 7.94 5.93 7.92
N ILE A 64 7.40 6.37 6.78
CA ILE A 64 7.53 7.75 6.33
C ILE A 64 6.31 8.52 6.79
N VAL A 65 6.51 9.54 7.62
CA VAL A 65 5.44 10.45 8.05
C VAL A 65 5.23 11.48 6.94
N THR A 66 3.98 11.69 6.53
CA THR A 66 3.65 12.56 5.40
C THR A 66 2.23 13.11 5.50
N SER A 67 1.99 14.29 4.94
CA SER A 67 0.65 14.84 4.76
C SER A 67 0.31 14.91 3.26
N PRO A 68 -0.98 14.75 2.85
CA PRO A 68 -2.17 14.47 3.67
C PRO A 68 -2.37 13.00 4.04
N PHE A 69 -1.44 12.12 3.70
CA PHE A 69 -1.64 10.67 3.77
C PHE A 69 -1.33 10.04 5.15
N GLY A 70 -0.90 10.83 6.13
CA GLY A 70 -0.54 10.39 7.48
C GLY A 70 0.80 9.66 7.54
N ILE A 71 0.79 8.39 7.15
CA ILE A 71 1.95 7.51 7.18
C ILE A 71 2.10 6.72 5.88
N CYS A 72 3.32 6.30 5.58
CA CYS A 72 3.63 5.40 4.48
C CYS A 72 4.70 4.40 4.92
N PRO A 73 4.32 3.13 5.18
CA PRO A 73 5.29 2.04 5.27
C PRO A 73 6.14 2.00 3.99
N ARG A 74 7.45 1.82 4.12
CA ARG A 74 8.39 1.92 2.99
C ARG A 74 8.01 1.04 1.82
N GLU A 75 7.55 -0.17 2.09
CA GLU A 75 7.16 -1.16 1.09
C GLU A 75 6.00 -0.70 0.19
N LEU A 76 5.21 0.29 0.63
CA LEU A 76 4.09 0.87 -0.11
C LEU A 76 4.45 2.19 -0.83
N GLU A 77 5.70 2.66 -0.77
CA GLU A 77 6.07 3.97 -1.35
C GLU A 77 5.88 4.07 -2.87
N ASN A 78 5.82 2.92 -3.56
CA ASN A 78 5.60 2.81 -5.00
C ASN A 78 4.10 2.61 -5.34
N THR A 79 3.23 2.60 -4.35
CA THR A 79 1.81 2.33 -4.52
C THR A 79 1.04 3.64 -4.64
N PHE A 80 0.07 3.69 -5.57
CA PHE A 80 -0.82 4.85 -5.67
C PHE A 80 -1.65 5.00 -4.38
N PRO A 81 -1.79 6.21 -3.81
CA PRO A 81 -1.42 7.52 -4.37
C PRO A 81 -0.02 8.04 -3.98
N ILE A 82 0.68 7.43 -3.02
CA ILE A 82 1.95 7.95 -2.48
C ILE A 82 3.03 8.16 -3.54
N GLN A 83 3.13 7.27 -4.53
CA GLN A 83 4.12 7.42 -5.58
C GLN A 83 3.85 8.61 -6.52
N SER A 84 2.65 9.21 -6.48
CA SER A 84 2.19 10.19 -7.47
C SER A 84 1.25 11.23 -6.86
N TYR A 85 1.78 12.03 -5.93
CA TYR A 85 1.09 13.22 -5.41
C TYR A 85 2.01 14.45 -5.36
N ASP A 86 1.41 15.61 -5.53
CA ASP A 86 2.02 16.92 -5.28
C ASP A 86 1.44 17.55 -4.02
N VAL A 87 2.31 18.22 -3.27
CA VAL A 87 1.96 19.02 -2.10
C VAL A 87 2.61 20.39 -2.21
N SER A 88 1.90 21.45 -1.81
CA SER A 88 2.52 22.72 -1.48
C SER A 88 3.32 22.55 -0.18
N THR A 89 4.64 22.73 -0.24
CA THR A 89 5.49 22.65 0.96
C THR A 89 5.45 24.00 1.68
N THR A 90 4.35 24.29 2.38
CA THR A 90 4.22 25.49 3.23
C THR A 90 5.05 25.37 4.51
N GLY A 91 5.32 24.14 4.96
CA GLY A 91 6.17 23.86 6.13
C GLY A 91 5.43 23.96 7.47
N SER A 92 4.28 24.64 7.53
CA SER A 92 3.34 24.60 8.65
C SER A 92 2.41 23.40 8.52
N TRP A 93 2.19 22.70 9.63
CA TRP A 93 1.20 21.64 9.75
C TRP A 93 -0.01 22.17 10.52
N SER A 94 -1.19 21.91 10.00
CA SER A 94 -2.46 22.17 10.70
C SER A 94 -2.67 21.17 11.86
N SER A 95 -3.56 21.52 12.79
CA SER A 95 -3.97 20.63 13.88
C SER A 95 -4.49 19.29 13.36
N ASP A 96 -5.27 19.33 12.28
CA ASP A 96 -5.88 18.14 11.68
C ASP A 96 -4.81 17.23 11.06
N GLU A 97 -3.78 17.79 10.43
CA GLU A 97 -2.66 17.01 9.89
C GLU A 97 -1.87 16.31 10.99
N VAL A 98 -1.63 17.01 12.10
CA VAL A 98 -0.95 16.48 13.29
C VAL A 98 -1.79 15.35 13.91
N GLU A 99 -3.09 15.57 14.07
CA GLU A 99 -4.04 14.60 14.63
C GLU A 99 -4.16 13.33 13.78
N GLU A 100 -4.41 13.47 12.47
CA GLU A 100 -4.59 12.33 11.57
C GLU A 100 -3.30 11.51 11.45
N SER A 101 -2.14 12.17 11.38
CA SER A 101 -0.85 11.48 11.28
C SER A 101 -0.48 10.81 12.60
N GLY A 102 -0.65 11.52 13.72
CA GLY A 102 -0.31 11.03 15.05
C GLY A 102 -1.12 9.80 15.46
N ARG A 103 -2.44 9.79 15.21
CA ARG A 103 -3.29 8.60 15.44
C ARG A 103 -2.80 7.37 14.67
N LEU A 104 -2.45 7.55 13.40
CA LEU A 104 -1.94 6.46 12.57
C LEU A 104 -0.56 5.99 13.03
N ILE A 105 0.32 6.91 13.42
CA ILE A 105 1.63 6.58 14.00
C ILE A 105 1.45 5.73 15.26
N ALA A 106 0.60 6.16 16.20
CA ALA A 106 0.36 5.45 17.45
C ALA A 106 -0.18 4.03 17.21
N LYS A 107 -1.19 3.90 16.34
CA LYS A 107 -1.76 2.59 15.98
C LYS A 107 -0.73 1.67 15.30
N TYR A 108 0.01 2.20 14.33
CA TYR A 108 0.97 1.39 13.57
C TYR A 108 2.18 0.98 14.42
N CYS A 109 2.58 1.81 15.39
CA CYS A 109 3.74 1.56 16.24
C CYS A 109 3.40 0.85 17.57
N GLU A 110 2.15 0.42 17.77
CA GLU A 110 1.72 -0.21 19.01
C GLU A 110 2.60 -1.43 19.38
N GLY A 111 3.16 -1.41 20.60
CA GLY A 111 4.04 -2.47 21.09
C GLY A 111 5.43 -2.52 20.43
N LYS A 112 5.85 -1.47 19.71
CA LYS A 112 7.15 -1.40 19.02
C LYS A 112 8.07 -0.35 19.62
N LYS A 113 9.38 -0.58 19.45
CA LYS A 113 10.40 0.43 19.75
C LYS A 113 10.43 1.45 18.62
N VAL A 114 10.29 2.72 18.94
CA VAL A 114 10.22 3.80 17.93
C VAL A 114 11.50 4.64 17.96
N VAL A 115 12.17 4.72 16.81
CA VAL A 115 13.32 5.61 16.60
C VAL A 115 12.92 6.65 15.56
N ALA A 116 12.74 7.90 15.99
CA ALA A 116 12.34 8.99 15.11
C ALA A 116 13.55 9.80 14.64
N ASN A 117 13.61 10.14 13.35
CA ASN A 117 14.52 11.16 12.84
C ASN A 117 13.69 12.28 12.19
N LEU A 118 12.88 12.95 13.01
CA LEU A 118 11.84 13.89 12.60
C LEU A 118 12.12 15.31 13.12
N ALA A 119 11.47 16.31 12.51
CA ALA A 119 11.53 17.71 12.89
C ALA A 119 10.22 18.43 12.52
N GLY A 120 9.92 19.58 13.15
CA GLY A 120 8.72 20.37 12.90
C GLY A 120 7.41 19.57 13.06
N GLY A 121 6.41 19.86 12.23
CA GLY A 121 5.09 19.20 12.31
C GLY A 121 5.11 17.66 12.23
N TYR A 122 6.14 17.06 11.63
CA TYR A 122 6.32 15.60 11.67
C TYR A 122 6.62 15.10 13.09
N LEU A 123 7.48 15.81 13.82
CA LEU A 123 7.83 15.50 15.21
C LEU A 123 6.65 15.80 16.13
N GLU A 124 5.97 16.93 15.93
CA GLU A 124 4.77 17.30 16.69
C GLU A 124 3.69 16.21 16.62
N SER A 125 3.47 15.62 15.43
CA SER A 125 2.55 14.50 15.24
C SER A 125 2.91 13.28 16.09
N CYS A 126 4.22 13.03 16.26
CA CYS A 126 4.73 11.93 17.06
C CYS A 126 4.58 12.24 18.56
N GLU A 127 5.03 13.41 19.00
CA GLU A 127 4.98 13.84 20.41
C GLU A 127 3.54 13.93 20.95
N ALA A 128 2.57 14.26 20.11
CA ALA A 128 1.17 14.37 20.53
C ALA A 128 0.49 13.02 20.80
N TYR A 129 1.04 11.89 20.30
CA TYR A 129 0.35 10.59 20.31
C TYR A 129 1.21 9.40 20.73
N LEU A 130 2.53 9.55 20.82
CA LEU A 130 3.44 8.51 21.30
C LEU A 130 4.13 8.97 22.58
N ASP A 131 3.93 8.19 23.66
CA ASP A 131 4.52 8.47 24.98
C ASP A 131 6.01 8.13 25.05
N ASP A 132 6.46 7.08 24.35
CA ASP A 132 7.84 6.58 24.40
C ASP A 132 8.42 6.39 23.00
N PHE A 133 9.36 7.25 22.64
CA PHE A 133 10.17 7.13 21.43
C PHE A 133 11.49 7.89 21.59
N VAL A 134 12.50 7.50 20.80
CA VAL A 134 13.80 8.17 20.76
C VAL A 134 13.90 9.04 19.51
N ASN A 135 13.85 10.36 19.66
CA ASN A 135 14.17 11.27 18.56
C ASN A 135 15.69 11.51 18.47
N VAL A 136 16.28 11.16 17.33
CA VAL A 136 17.73 11.31 17.07
C VAL A 136 18.08 12.54 16.24
N CYS A 137 17.08 13.30 15.80
CA CYS A 137 17.25 14.50 14.99
C CYS A 137 17.86 15.65 15.82
N VAL A 138 18.90 16.29 15.29
CA VAL A 138 19.61 17.42 15.89
C VAL A 138 19.33 18.68 15.08
N ASP A 139 19.06 19.81 15.76
CA ASP A 139 18.84 21.14 15.19
C ASP A 139 17.83 21.17 14.03
N GLU A 140 16.75 20.39 14.13
CA GLU A 140 15.71 20.26 13.10
C GLU A 140 16.25 19.84 11.71
N ARG A 141 17.41 19.17 11.68
CA ARG A 141 18.09 18.77 10.45
C ARG A 141 18.25 17.25 10.37
N PRO A 142 17.23 16.51 9.89
CA PRO A 142 17.28 15.05 9.80
C PRO A 142 18.44 14.50 8.96
N THR A 143 18.97 15.29 8.02
CA THR A 143 20.06 14.88 7.11
C THR A 143 21.45 15.43 7.48
N SER A 144 21.58 16.10 8.63
CA SER A 144 22.87 16.58 9.14
C SER A 144 23.78 15.40 9.51
N PRO A 145 25.12 15.59 9.52
CA PRO A 145 26.05 14.56 9.98
C PRO A 145 25.72 14.04 11.38
N ASP A 146 25.34 14.93 12.30
CA ASP A 146 25.05 14.58 13.71
C ASP A 146 23.76 13.75 13.83
N SER A 147 22.67 14.14 13.16
CA SER A 147 21.43 13.36 13.14
C SER A 147 21.65 11.97 12.55
N LEU A 148 22.44 11.86 11.48
CA LEU A 148 22.78 10.58 10.85
C LEU A 148 23.71 9.73 11.72
N TYR A 149 24.61 10.36 12.48
CA TYR A 149 25.46 9.67 13.45
C TYR A 149 24.62 9.12 14.60
N ASN A 150 23.76 9.94 15.21
CA ASN A 150 22.86 9.53 16.28
C ASN A 150 21.92 8.42 15.83
N LEU A 151 21.31 8.55 14.64
CA LEU A 151 20.48 7.49 14.05
C LEU A 151 21.24 6.18 13.91
N ARG A 152 22.48 6.22 13.42
CA ARG A 152 23.31 5.01 13.30
C ARG A 152 23.60 4.39 14.65
N MET A 153 23.95 5.22 15.65
CA MET A 153 24.33 4.74 16.97
C MET A 153 23.14 4.13 17.69
N GLU A 154 21.98 4.78 17.63
CA GLU A 154 20.74 4.26 18.23
C GLU A 154 20.36 2.91 17.61
N LEU A 155 20.32 2.82 16.28
CA LEU A 155 19.95 1.58 15.58
C LEU A 155 20.86 0.38 15.89
N LYS A 156 22.09 0.57 16.40
CA LYS A 156 22.93 -0.56 16.84
C LYS A 156 22.33 -1.33 18.02
N ASN A 157 21.44 -0.71 18.78
CA ASN A 157 20.77 -1.31 19.94
C ASN A 157 19.51 -2.09 19.57
N HIS A 158 19.16 -2.15 18.28
CA HIS A 158 17.92 -2.73 17.78
C HIS A 158 18.17 -3.91 16.84
N GLU A 159 17.26 -4.87 16.86
CA GLU A 159 17.33 -6.05 16.03
C GLU A 159 17.06 -5.73 14.56
N ARG A 160 17.83 -6.40 13.68
CA ARG A 160 17.71 -6.23 12.24
C ARG A 160 16.80 -7.30 11.67
N VAL A 161 15.92 -6.89 10.77
CA VAL A 161 15.11 -7.79 9.97
C VAL A 161 15.90 -8.28 8.75
N ASN A 162 15.78 -9.57 8.46
CA ASN A 162 16.48 -10.15 7.32
C ASN A 162 15.81 -9.77 5.99
N ARG A 163 16.61 -9.82 4.91
CA ARG A 163 16.16 -9.36 3.58
C ARG A 163 15.01 -10.22 3.01
N ARG A 164 14.99 -11.52 3.31
CA ARG A 164 13.99 -12.44 2.77
C ARG A 164 12.62 -12.13 3.39
N GLU A 165 12.57 -11.98 4.70
CA GLU A 165 11.38 -11.54 5.44
C GLU A 165 10.88 -10.19 4.94
N LYS A 166 11.76 -9.20 4.79
CA LYS A 166 11.36 -7.89 4.23
C LYS A 166 10.76 -8.00 2.83
N THR A 167 11.30 -8.87 1.99
CA THR A 167 10.78 -9.07 0.62
C THR A 167 9.41 -9.73 0.64
N LEU A 168 9.21 -10.75 1.49
CA LEU A 168 7.90 -11.39 1.63
C LEU A 168 6.87 -10.42 2.23
N HIS A 169 7.26 -9.69 3.26
CA HIS A 169 6.43 -8.65 3.88
C HIS A 169 6.05 -7.56 2.88
N GLU A 170 6.98 -7.04 2.05
CA GLU A 170 6.65 -6.09 0.98
C GLU A 170 5.52 -6.62 0.09
N LEU A 171 5.62 -7.88 -0.34
CA LEU A 171 4.60 -8.46 -1.21
C LEU A 171 3.25 -8.59 -0.49
N LYS A 172 3.26 -9.10 0.76
CA LYS A 172 2.05 -9.25 1.57
C LYS A 172 1.38 -7.91 1.88
N SER A 173 2.15 -6.88 2.25
CA SER A 173 1.63 -5.53 2.53
C SER A 173 1.00 -4.89 1.30
N ILE A 174 1.60 -5.05 0.11
CA ILE A 174 0.99 -4.56 -1.14
C ILE A 174 -0.33 -5.30 -1.40
N ALA A 175 -0.39 -6.61 -1.14
CA ALA A 175 -1.59 -7.40 -1.35
C ALA A 175 -2.70 -7.01 -0.37
N LYS A 176 -2.37 -6.84 0.92
CA LYS A 176 -3.26 -6.33 1.97
C LYS A 176 -3.79 -4.93 1.63
N TYR A 177 -2.94 -4.05 1.09
CA TYR A 177 -3.37 -2.72 0.64
C TYR A 177 -4.39 -2.80 -0.50
N GLN A 178 -4.09 -3.64 -1.49
CA GLN A 178 -4.89 -3.76 -2.71
C GLN A 178 -6.24 -4.44 -2.45
N PHE A 179 -6.20 -5.59 -1.78
CA PHE A 179 -7.33 -6.52 -1.62
C PHE A 179 -8.01 -6.40 -0.25
N GLY A 180 -7.49 -5.57 0.66
CA GLY A 180 -8.10 -5.32 1.96
C GLY A 180 -7.79 -6.39 3.01
N VAL A 181 -8.73 -6.58 3.94
CA VAL A 181 -8.62 -7.55 5.03
C VAL A 181 -8.41 -8.94 4.44
N ASN A 182 -7.48 -9.72 5.02
CA ASN A 182 -7.03 -11.02 4.50
C ASN A 182 -6.31 -10.98 3.14
N GLY A 183 -6.14 -9.81 2.52
CA GLY A 183 -5.47 -9.65 1.24
C GLY A 183 -4.01 -10.12 1.25
N GLU A 184 -3.34 -10.12 2.40
CA GLU A 184 -2.00 -10.68 2.56
C GLU A 184 -1.91 -12.17 2.21
N ASN A 185 -3.02 -12.92 2.38
CA ASN A 185 -3.08 -14.36 2.09
C ASN A 185 -3.07 -14.65 0.59
N PHE A 186 -3.26 -13.63 -0.26
CA PHE A 186 -3.02 -13.73 -1.70
C PHE A 186 -1.57 -14.13 -2.04
N ILE A 187 -0.61 -13.82 -1.16
CA ILE A 187 0.81 -14.09 -1.36
C ILE A 187 1.25 -15.29 -0.50
N PRO A 188 1.53 -16.46 -1.09
CA PRO A 188 2.05 -17.61 -0.37
C PRO A 188 3.48 -17.38 0.15
N ASP A 189 3.87 -18.09 1.21
CA ASP A 189 5.18 -17.92 1.85
C ASP A 189 6.37 -18.35 0.97
N ASN A 190 6.16 -19.30 0.06
CA ASN A 190 7.18 -19.83 -0.84
C ASN A 190 7.24 -19.11 -2.20
N VAL A 191 6.72 -17.88 -2.27
CA VAL A 191 6.67 -17.08 -3.49
C VAL A 191 8.05 -16.75 -4.05
N LYS A 192 8.17 -16.77 -5.38
CA LYS A 192 9.34 -16.31 -6.13
C LYS A 192 8.97 -15.12 -6.99
N THR A 193 9.87 -14.15 -7.09
CA THR A 193 9.69 -12.99 -7.97
C THR A 193 10.66 -13.07 -9.16
N LYS A 194 10.18 -12.80 -10.37
CA LYS A 194 11.00 -12.80 -11.60
C LYS A 194 10.73 -11.58 -12.47
N GLY A 195 11.78 -10.92 -12.94
CA GLY A 195 11.69 -9.74 -13.81
C GLY A 195 12.60 -8.61 -13.29
N MET A 196 12.97 -7.69 -14.18
CA MET A 196 13.85 -6.57 -13.82
C MET A 196 13.05 -5.43 -13.19
N TYR A 197 12.19 -4.78 -13.98
CA TYR A 197 11.35 -3.67 -13.53
C TYR A 197 10.02 -4.18 -12.94
N HIS A 198 9.07 -4.61 -13.78
CA HIS A 198 7.89 -5.34 -13.31
C HIS A 198 8.27 -6.73 -12.81
N LYS A 199 7.58 -7.22 -11.77
CA LYS A 199 7.88 -8.52 -11.16
C LYS A 199 6.72 -9.49 -11.37
N ARG A 200 6.99 -10.63 -11.99
CA ARG A 200 6.08 -11.78 -11.97
C ARG A 200 6.13 -12.42 -10.59
N ILE A 201 4.96 -12.69 -10.04
CA ILE A 201 4.76 -13.35 -8.75
C ILE A 201 4.44 -14.81 -9.04
N LEU A 202 5.32 -15.70 -8.62
CA LEU A 202 5.29 -17.13 -8.97
C LEU A 202 5.15 -17.97 -7.71
N SER A 203 4.21 -18.92 -7.71
CA SER A 203 4.12 -20.00 -6.71
C SER A 203 4.22 -21.34 -7.43
N ASN A 204 5.12 -22.20 -6.98
CA ASN A 204 5.37 -23.53 -7.59
C ASN A 204 5.57 -23.51 -9.13
N GLY A 205 6.15 -22.43 -9.67
CA GLY A 205 6.37 -22.26 -11.11
C GLY A 205 5.20 -21.60 -11.87
N THR A 206 4.02 -21.50 -11.25
CA THR A 206 2.82 -20.89 -11.81
C THR A 206 2.75 -19.40 -11.47
N GLN A 207 2.40 -18.55 -12.45
CA GLN A 207 2.26 -17.11 -12.24
C GLN A 207 0.89 -16.76 -11.66
N LEU A 208 0.88 -16.21 -10.44
CA LEU A 208 -0.32 -15.73 -9.76
C LEU A 208 -0.70 -14.33 -10.25
N ALA A 209 0.29 -13.44 -10.38
CA ALA A 209 0.10 -12.07 -10.81
C ALA A 209 1.38 -11.44 -11.36
N LEU A 210 1.23 -10.24 -11.91
CA LEU A 210 2.31 -9.32 -12.24
C LEU A 210 2.23 -8.10 -11.32
N LEU A 211 3.24 -7.87 -10.48
CA LEU A 211 3.40 -6.61 -9.77
C LEU A 211 3.84 -5.52 -10.75
N ASN A 212 2.93 -4.59 -11.04
CA ASN A 212 3.21 -3.46 -11.90
C ASN A 212 3.86 -2.33 -11.08
N LYS A 213 5.18 -2.17 -11.25
CA LYS A 213 5.96 -1.12 -10.59
C LYS A 213 5.66 0.33 -11.04
N ASP A 214 4.85 0.57 -12.08
CA ASP A 214 4.42 1.94 -12.44
C ASP A 214 3.36 2.50 -11.50
N TYR A 215 2.64 1.64 -10.77
CA TYR A 215 1.63 2.06 -9.79
C TYR A 215 1.56 1.19 -8.53
N GLY A 216 2.50 0.25 -8.38
CA GLY A 216 2.75 -0.51 -7.16
C GLY A 216 1.64 -1.48 -6.76
N LEU A 217 0.88 -2.01 -7.72
CA LEU A 217 -0.20 -2.97 -7.47
C LEU A 217 -0.10 -4.19 -8.39
N TYR A 218 -0.71 -5.29 -7.98
CA TYR A 218 -0.81 -6.52 -8.73
C TYR A 218 -1.80 -6.42 -9.88
N ARG A 219 -1.46 -7.06 -10.99
CA ARG A 219 -2.40 -7.44 -12.06
C ARG A 219 -2.56 -8.94 -12.06
N LEU A 220 -3.78 -9.43 -11.99
CA LEU A 220 -4.05 -10.85 -11.84
C LEU A 220 -3.73 -11.66 -13.09
N ASN A 221 -3.36 -12.91 -12.86
CA ASN A 221 -3.48 -14.00 -13.80
C ASN A 221 -4.57 -14.96 -13.28
N LEU A 222 -5.07 -15.88 -14.12
CA LEU A 222 -6.12 -16.83 -13.72
C LEU A 222 -5.80 -17.61 -12.42
N PRO A 223 -4.56 -18.12 -12.21
CA PRO A 223 -4.23 -18.79 -10.96
C PRO A 223 -4.32 -17.89 -9.72
N GLY A 224 -4.08 -16.58 -9.87
CA GLY A 224 -4.30 -15.61 -8.79
C GLY A 224 -5.77 -15.29 -8.58
N GLY A 225 -6.59 -15.37 -9.63
CA GLY A 225 -8.05 -15.29 -9.53
C GLY A 225 -8.63 -16.41 -8.68
N GLU A 226 -8.13 -17.64 -8.83
CA GLU A 226 -8.56 -18.77 -8.00
C GLU A 226 -8.30 -18.51 -6.51
N ILE A 227 -7.13 -17.93 -6.17
CA ILE A 227 -6.82 -17.57 -4.77
C ILE A 227 -7.79 -16.50 -4.25
N LEU A 228 -8.13 -15.49 -5.07
CA LEU A 228 -9.10 -14.47 -4.67
C LEU A 228 -10.50 -15.06 -4.47
N LYS A 229 -10.92 -16.01 -5.31
CA LYS A 229 -12.16 -16.77 -5.14
C LYS A 229 -12.16 -17.50 -3.80
N ASP A 230 -11.09 -18.25 -3.50
CA ASP A 230 -10.97 -19.03 -2.28
C ASP A 230 -10.95 -18.15 -1.01
N LEU A 231 -10.48 -16.91 -1.14
CA LEU A 231 -10.51 -15.90 -0.07
C LEU A 231 -11.83 -15.11 0.01
N ASP A 232 -12.74 -15.30 -0.94
CA ASP A 232 -13.97 -14.51 -1.12
C ASP A 232 -13.71 -12.99 -1.21
N ILE A 233 -12.67 -12.59 -1.96
CA ILE A 233 -12.30 -11.18 -2.15
C ILE A 233 -12.48 -10.77 -3.61
N HIS A 234 -13.17 -9.65 -3.84
CA HIS A 234 -13.38 -9.06 -5.16
C HIS A 234 -14.00 -10.05 -6.17
N VAL A 235 -14.93 -10.87 -5.69
CA VAL A 235 -15.65 -11.87 -6.47
C VAL A 235 -16.82 -11.24 -7.22
N VAL A 236 -16.96 -11.59 -8.50
CA VAL A 236 -18.11 -11.23 -9.34
C VAL A 236 -18.71 -12.51 -9.92
N ASN A 237 -19.94 -12.82 -9.53
CA ASN A 237 -20.67 -14.01 -9.94
C ASN A 237 -21.50 -13.76 -11.21
N ILE A 238 -21.45 -14.70 -12.14
CA ILE A 238 -22.23 -14.71 -13.39
C ILE A 238 -22.84 -16.10 -13.64
N ASP A 239 -23.92 -16.16 -14.41
CA ASP A 239 -24.62 -17.39 -14.79
C ASP A 239 -24.36 -17.85 -16.24
N PHE A 240 -23.82 -16.97 -17.09
CA PHE A 240 -23.62 -17.22 -18.51
C PHE A 240 -22.20 -17.68 -18.89
N ASP A 241 -22.05 -18.27 -20.07
CA ASP A 241 -20.74 -18.65 -20.60
C ASP A 241 -19.90 -17.45 -21.04
N LEU A 242 -18.69 -17.33 -20.50
CA LEU A 242 -17.81 -16.19 -20.73
C LEU A 242 -17.05 -16.30 -22.07
N GLU A 243 -17.72 -15.90 -23.15
CA GLU A 243 -17.20 -15.99 -24.52
C GLU A 243 -16.39 -14.76 -24.95
N THR A 244 -16.73 -13.59 -24.41
CA THR A 244 -16.10 -12.31 -24.76
C THR A 244 -15.15 -11.83 -23.66
N ASN A 245 -14.45 -10.73 -23.91
CA ASN A 245 -13.56 -10.09 -22.93
C ASN A 245 -14.26 -9.03 -22.08
N THR A 246 -15.58 -9.06 -21.99
CA THR A 246 -16.38 -8.04 -21.31
C THR A 246 -17.51 -8.70 -20.54
N VAL A 247 -17.68 -8.31 -19.28
CA VAL A 247 -18.88 -8.62 -18.49
C VAL A 247 -19.70 -7.34 -18.43
N PHE A 248 -20.96 -7.41 -18.85
CA PHE A 248 -21.92 -6.31 -18.73
C PHE A 248 -22.68 -6.44 -17.42
N ALA A 249 -23.05 -5.31 -16.81
CA ALA A 249 -23.78 -5.29 -15.53
C ALA A 249 -25.04 -6.19 -15.52
N PRO A 250 -25.87 -6.24 -16.58
CA PRO A 250 -27.06 -7.13 -16.59
C PRO A 250 -26.77 -8.62 -16.46
N GLY A 251 -25.53 -9.07 -16.69
CA GLY A 251 -25.13 -10.47 -16.53
C GLY A 251 -24.46 -10.76 -15.19
N VAL A 252 -24.36 -9.77 -14.29
CA VAL A 252 -23.82 -9.97 -12.94
C VAL A 252 -24.96 -10.33 -12.00
N GLU A 253 -24.86 -11.48 -11.35
CA GLU A 253 -25.85 -11.91 -10.34
C GLU A 253 -25.55 -11.32 -8.97
N LYS A 254 -24.26 -11.28 -8.62
CA LYS A 254 -23.76 -10.79 -7.33
C LYS A 254 -22.31 -10.34 -7.47
N ALA A 255 -21.95 -9.25 -6.81
CA ALA A 255 -20.58 -8.76 -6.74
C ALA A 255 -20.20 -8.38 -5.32
N ASP A 256 -18.93 -8.50 -4.97
CA ASP A 256 -18.39 -7.95 -3.73
C ASP A 256 -18.53 -6.41 -3.71
N HIS A 257 -19.21 -5.88 -2.69
CA HIS A 257 -19.51 -4.45 -2.57
C HIS A 257 -18.29 -3.59 -2.23
N ASP A 258 -17.17 -4.19 -1.80
CA ASP A 258 -15.91 -3.48 -1.58
C ASP A 258 -15.16 -3.14 -2.88
N ILE A 259 -15.57 -3.75 -4.01
CA ILE A 259 -15.01 -3.47 -5.34
C ILE A 259 -15.25 -2.01 -5.71
N ILE A 260 -14.17 -1.31 -6.09
CA ILE A 260 -14.23 0.01 -6.73
C ILE A 260 -13.68 -0.02 -8.16
N PRO A 261 -13.97 1.02 -8.98
CA PRO A 261 -13.40 1.10 -10.33
C PRO A 261 -11.87 0.97 -10.36
N ASN A 262 -11.39 0.17 -11.31
CA ASN A 262 -10.00 -0.25 -11.54
C ASN A 262 -9.44 -1.33 -10.62
N ASP A 263 -10.20 -1.81 -9.63
CA ASP A 263 -9.78 -2.99 -8.86
C ASP A 263 -9.67 -4.22 -9.77
N GLU A 264 -8.71 -5.07 -9.44
CA GLU A 264 -8.62 -6.38 -10.07
C GLU A 264 -9.65 -7.30 -9.41
N VAL A 265 -10.42 -8.00 -10.25
CA VAL A 265 -11.55 -8.84 -9.83
C VAL A 265 -11.44 -10.24 -10.44
N VAL A 266 -12.05 -11.21 -9.77
CA VAL A 266 -12.24 -12.57 -10.31
C VAL A 266 -13.70 -12.75 -10.73
N ILE A 267 -13.90 -13.32 -11.92
CA ILE A 267 -15.21 -13.73 -12.40
C ILE A 267 -15.42 -15.20 -12.08
N VAL A 268 -16.50 -15.50 -11.39
CA VAL A 268 -16.85 -16.83 -10.91
C VAL A 268 -18.16 -17.28 -11.55
N ARG A 269 -18.19 -18.54 -11.96
CA ARG A 269 -19.41 -19.21 -12.41
C ARG A 269 -19.42 -20.62 -11.87
N ASN A 270 -20.51 -21.04 -11.24
CA ASN A 270 -20.65 -22.36 -10.64
C ASN A 270 -19.42 -22.73 -9.77
N ASP A 271 -19.03 -21.81 -8.88
CA ASP A 271 -17.88 -21.96 -7.97
C ASP A 271 -16.50 -22.14 -8.65
N THR A 272 -16.41 -21.84 -9.95
CA THR A 272 -15.16 -21.93 -10.73
C THR A 272 -14.72 -20.53 -11.18
N ALA A 273 -13.45 -20.17 -10.97
CA ALA A 273 -12.91 -18.93 -11.53
C ALA A 273 -12.76 -19.04 -13.05
N VAL A 274 -13.64 -18.36 -13.78
CA VAL A 274 -13.70 -18.40 -15.25
C VAL A 274 -12.95 -17.24 -15.91
N GLY A 275 -12.65 -16.18 -15.16
CA GLY A 275 -11.96 -15.01 -15.69
C GLY A 275 -11.34 -14.13 -14.61
N VAL A 276 -10.41 -13.27 -15.03
CA VAL A 276 -9.89 -12.16 -14.22
C VAL A 276 -9.86 -10.90 -15.05
N GLY A 277 -10.12 -9.76 -14.42
CA GLY A 277 -10.24 -8.49 -15.12
C GLY A 277 -10.15 -7.29 -14.20
N LYS A 278 -10.52 -6.14 -14.74
CA LYS A 278 -10.65 -4.89 -13.99
C LYS A 278 -12.08 -4.43 -13.92
N ALA A 279 -12.54 -4.08 -12.73
CA ALA A 279 -13.80 -3.43 -12.51
C ALA A 279 -13.85 -2.06 -13.22
N VAL A 280 -14.99 -1.74 -13.83
CA VAL A 280 -15.28 -0.44 -14.44
C VAL A 280 -16.23 0.38 -13.56
N MET A 281 -17.04 -0.30 -12.75
CA MET A 281 -17.98 0.26 -11.78
C MET A 281 -17.78 -0.40 -10.41
N THR A 282 -18.43 0.12 -9.37
CA THR A 282 -18.44 -0.48 -8.04
C THR A 282 -19.23 -1.79 -8.02
N GLY A 283 -18.98 -2.67 -7.05
CA GLY A 283 -19.73 -3.94 -6.93
C GLY A 283 -21.24 -3.72 -6.83
N ARG A 284 -21.67 -2.72 -6.06
CA ARG A 284 -23.08 -2.32 -5.96
C ARG A 284 -23.68 -1.91 -7.31
N GLU A 285 -22.96 -1.10 -8.09
CA GLU A 285 -23.41 -0.71 -9.44
C GLU A 285 -23.51 -1.91 -10.39
N MET A 286 -22.66 -2.94 -10.22
CA MET A 286 -22.74 -4.15 -11.05
C MET A 286 -24.06 -4.88 -10.85
N GLU A 287 -24.60 -4.89 -9.64
CA GLU A 287 -25.89 -5.54 -9.31
C GLU A 287 -27.10 -4.67 -9.68
N GLU A 288 -27.01 -3.35 -9.51
CA GLU A 288 -28.15 -2.44 -9.68
C GLU A 288 -28.33 -1.94 -11.14
N CYS A 289 -27.25 -1.88 -11.93
CA CYS A 289 -27.30 -1.29 -13.28
C CYS A 289 -27.88 -2.24 -14.33
N ARG A 290 -28.80 -1.72 -15.16
CA ARG A 290 -29.42 -2.46 -16.28
C ARG A 290 -28.68 -2.35 -17.61
N ASN A 291 -27.56 -1.64 -17.65
CA ASN A 291 -26.70 -1.52 -18.83
C ASN A 291 -25.28 -1.09 -18.40
N GLY A 292 -24.34 -1.14 -19.35
CA GLY A 292 -22.95 -0.72 -19.12
C GLY A 292 -22.00 -1.89 -18.86
N ILE A 293 -20.71 -1.60 -18.99
CA ILE A 293 -19.62 -2.58 -18.78
C ILE A 293 -19.32 -2.64 -17.29
N ALA A 294 -19.48 -3.83 -16.68
CA ALA A 294 -19.11 -4.07 -15.29
C ALA A 294 -17.62 -4.37 -15.15
N VAL A 295 -17.11 -5.30 -15.97
CA VAL A 295 -15.71 -5.76 -15.91
C VAL A 295 -15.11 -5.87 -17.31
N LYS A 296 -13.89 -5.35 -17.46
CA LYS A 296 -13.05 -5.60 -18.65
C LYS A 296 -12.07 -6.72 -18.34
N LEU A 297 -12.21 -7.84 -19.05
CA LEU A 297 -11.39 -9.02 -18.83
C LEU A 297 -10.00 -8.86 -19.40
N LYS A 298 -9.05 -9.48 -18.70
CA LYS A 298 -7.67 -9.62 -19.12
C LYS A 298 -7.38 -11.04 -19.57
N HIS A 299 -7.73 -12.02 -18.74
CA HIS A 299 -7.62 -13.44 -19.07
C HIS A 299 -8.94 -14.15 -18.75
N ARG A 300 -9.26 -15.17 -19.52
CA ARG A 300 -10.39 -16.09 -19.28
C ARG A 300 -9.97 -17.52 -19.54
N LEU A 301 -10.62 -18.47 -18.89
CA LEU A 301 -10.49 -19.87 -19.26
C LEU A 301 -10.98 -20.02 -20.71
N LYS A 302 -10.12 -20.58 -21.56
CA LYS A 302 -10.51 -20.96 -22.92
C LYS A 302 -11.05 -22.39 -22.83
N LYS A 303 -12.31 -22.57 -23.24
CA LYS A 303 -12.83 -23.88 -23.61
C LYS A 303 -12.13 -24.36 -24.88
#